data_AF-A0A1B0D4V4-F1
#
_entry.id   AF-A0A1B0D4V4-F1
#
_cell.length_a   1.000
_cell.length_b   1.000
_cell.length_c   1.000
_cell.angle_alpha   90.00
_cell.angle_beta   90.00
_cell.angle_gamma   90.00
#
_symmetry.space_group_name_H-M   'P 1'
#
loop_
_entity.id
_entity.type
_entity.pdbx_description
1 polymer ?
#
loop_
_entity_poly.entity_id
_entity_poly.type
_entity_poly.pdbx_seq_one_letter_code
_entity_poly.pdbx_strand_id
1 'polypeptide(L)'
;MPVALKKAKVEKEDKDDVETKEKIKKQNDKFYKLRKLLEDSKLTKNELSEILEHNKQDIPEGKDAIMNLVCDIITFGALKRCKECKGQLIFKDNGYKCTGSISEWAHCENVEREPSRFKAKIPENLVKKYGLEKVKPKVEARVFKYYAVSAAVAQSMVKKENGNDVADGPKVVREKGKLYNMEFFLIGKLKRSKDDIRAALRPFGGRVGSRLHENTMAVISTEKEVERMSSKMEEAMNWKIQVIPETFLDEIATIDVFQYIMSNSICDWGADPATRAKAEETKSKSKSIYEKSVPKSMTVRLKNGSAVDPDSGLDDVAHVYKEGKTHWTCVLSKTDVQKQKNSYYKLQLLEADNNRQYWVFRAWGRIGTTIGDHKLSNYRDLDRAKEEFEDQYLDKTGNYWGMKNMFQKMPNMYYELELDFGEDGSKMSMESDIPSKLAAPVQNLIKMIFDINAMKK
;
A
#
# COMPACT_ATOMS: atom_id res chain seq x y z
N MET A 1 24.81 -11.81 -34.04
CA MET A 1 24.49 -13.24 -33.81
C MET A 1 23.50 -13.32 -32.65
N PRO A 2 22.28 -13.86 -32.84
CA PRO A 2 21.32 -13.95 -31.76
C PRO A 2 21.70 -15.08 -30.80
N VAL A 3 21.73 -14.76 -29.50
CA VAL A 3 22.02 -15.70 -28.41
C VAL A 3 20.90 -16.72 -28.34
N ALA A 4 21.24 -17.99 -28.53
CA ALA A 4 20.30 -19.10 -28.43
C ALA A 4 19.73 -19.20 -27.01
N LEU A 5 18.41 -19.04 -26.89
CA LEU A 5 17.64 -19.45 -25.70
C LEU A 5 17.84 -20.95 -25.50
N LYS A 6 18.60 -21.33 -24.47
CA LYS A 6 18.66 -22.71 -23.99
C LYS A 6 17.23 -23.13 -23.64
N LYS A 7 16.64 -24.03 -24.45
CA LYS A 7 15.40 -24.73 -24.10
C LYS A 7 15.62 -25.42 -22.76
N ALA A 8 14.76 -25.12 -21.79
CA ALA A 8 14.73 -25.85 -20.53
C ALA A 8 14.60 -27.35 -20.83
N LYS A 9 15.46 -28.15 -20.21
CA LYS A 9 15.39 -29.61 -20.24
C LYS A 9 14.01 -30.01 -19.69
N VAL A 10 13.19 -30.64 -20.51
CA VAL A 10 11.99 -31.33 -20.04
C VAL A 10 12.49 -32.52 -19.23
N GLU A 11 12.42 -32.41 -17.90
CA GLU A 11 12.64 -33.55 -17.01
C GLU A 11 11.58 -34.61 -17.32
N LYS A 12 12.00 -35.87 -17.41
CA LYS A 12 11.10 -37.01 -17.65
C LYS A 12 10.10 -37.05 -16.49
N GLU A 13 8.80 -36.99 -16.79
CA GLU A 13 7.76 -37.08 -15.77
C GLU A 13 7.86 -38.43 -15.03
N ASP A 14 7.99 -38.38 -13.70
CA ASP A 14 8.06 -39.57 -12.86
C ASP A 14 6.75 -40.38 -12.97
N LYS A 15 6.82 -41.72 -12.83
CA LYS A 15 5.63 -42.59 -12.90
C LYS A 15 4.54 -42.20 -11.88
N ASP A 16 4.96 -41.75 -10.70
CA ASP A 16 4.08 -41.28 -9.63
C ASP A 16 3.32 -40.00 -10.04
N ASP A 17 3.94 -39.16 -10.86
CA ASP A 17 3.36 -37.94 -11.40
C ASP A 17 2.26 -38.25 -12.42
N VAL A 18 2.42 -39.30 -13.22
CA VAL A 18 1.42 -39.76 -14.20
C VAL A 18 0.20 -40.35 -13.48
N GLU A 19 0.39 -41.23 -12.50
CA GLU A 19 -0.71 -41.83 -11.74
C GLU A 19 -1.52 -40.77 -10.95
N THR A 20 -0.82 -39.80 -10.37
CA THR A 20 -1.46 -38.68 -9.65
C THR A 20 -2.30 -37.82 -10.59
N LYS A 21 -1.80 -37.51 -11.79
CA LYS A 21 -2.58 -36.78 -12.82
C LYS A 21 -3.84 -37.53 -13.24
N GLU A 22 -3.77 -38.85 -13.40
CA GLU A 22 -4.96 -39.65 -13.73
C GLU A 22 -6.00 -39.64 -12.61
N LYS A 23 -5.57 -39.74 -11.34
CA LYS A 23 -6.47 -39.63 -10.18
C LYS A 23 -7.14 -38.26 -10.11
N ILE A 24 -6.38 -37.18 -10.33
CA ILE A 24 -6.91 -35.82 -10.40
C ILE A 24 -7.97 -35.71 -11.51
N LYS A 25 -7.68 -36.23 -12.71
CA LYS A 25 -8.63 -36.23 -13.83
C LYS A 25 -9.93 -36.95 -13.48
N LYS A 26 -9.84 -38.15 -12.89
CA LYS A 26 -11.01 -38.94 -12.45
C LYS A 26 -11.85 -38.18 -11.41
N GLN A 27 -11.21 -37.48 -10.46
CA GLN A 27 -11.92 -36.68 -9.45
C GLN A 27 -12.60 -35.45 -10.06
N ASN A 28 -11.92 -34.74 -10.96
CA ASN A 28 -12.50 -33.59 -11.67
C ASN A 28 -13.69 -34.01 -12.54
N ASP A 29 -13.59 -35.12 -13.27
CA ASP A 29 -14.70 -35.62 -14.09
C ASP A 29 -15.93 -35.95 -13.24
N LYS A 30 -15.75 -36.54 -12.04
CA LYS A 30 -16.86 -36.76 -11.09
C LYS A 30 -17.48 -35.44 -10.63
N PHE A 31 -16.64 -34.47 -10.24
CA PHE A 31 -17.08 -33.16 -9.77
C PHE A 31 -17.90 -32.42 -10.83
N TYR A 32 -17.40 -32.34 -12.07
CA TYR A 32 -18.11 -31.65 -13.16
C TYR A 32 -19.38 -32.38 -13.62
N LYS A 33 -19.40 -33.73 -13.57
CA LYS A 33 -20.64 -34.50 -13.82
C LYS A 33 -21.71 -34.18 -12.79
N LEU A 34 -21.33 -34.09 -11.51
CA LEU A 34 -22.25 -33.71 -10.45
C LEU A 34 -22.72 -32.26 -10.62
N ARG A 35 -21.80 -31.35 -10.90
CA ARG A 35 -22.13 -29.93 -11.11
C ARG A 35 -23.14 -29.75 -12.23
N LYS A 36 -22.92 -30.41 -13.38
CA LYS A 36 -23.86 -30.38 -14.50
C LYS A 36 -25.24 -30.93 -14.11
N LEU A 37 -25.29 -32.03 -13.36
CA LEU A 37 -26.56 -32.61 -12.89
C LEU A 37 -27.32 -31.65 -11.96
N LEU A 38 -26.62 -30.95 -11.06
CA LEU A 38 -27.23 -29.95 -10.17
C LEU A 38 -27.66 -28.69 -10.93
N GLU A 39 -26.90 -28.28 -11.96
CA GLU A 39 -27.29 -27.18 -12.87
C GLU A 39 -28.55 -27.54 -13.68
N ASP A 40 -28.59 -28.74 -14.25
CA ASP A 40 -29.75 -29.27 -15.01
C ASP A 40 -31.00 -29.40 -14.11
N SER A 41 -30.81 -29.68 -12.82
CA SER A 41 -31.89 -29.75 -11.83
C SER A 41 -32.47 -28.36 -11.49
N LYS A 42 -31.84 -27.26 -11.92
CA LYS A 42 -32.29 -25.88 -11.70
C LYS A 42 -32.61 -25.54 -10.24
N LEU A 43 -31.79 -26.01 -9.31
CA LEU A 43 -31.94 -25.69 -7.89
C LEU A 43 -31.85 -24.18 -7.64
N THR A 44 -32.71 -23.70 -6.74
CA THR A 44 -32.72 -22.32 -6.28
C THR A 44 -31.57 -22.07 -5.30
N LYS A 45 -31.25 -20.79 -5.06
CA LYS A 45 -30.21 -20.42 -4.07
C LYS A 45 -30.54 -20.96 -2.67
N ASN A 46 -31.81 -20.88 -2.28
CA ASN A 46 -32.26 -21.30 -0.95
C ASN A 46 -32.16 -22.82 -0.76
N GLU A 47 -32.50 -23.61 -1.79
CA GLU A 47 -32.38 -25.08 -1.71
C GLU A 47 -30.91 -25.53 -1.65
N LEU A 48 -30.02 -24.85 -2.36
CA LEU A 48 -28.58 -25.11 -2.24
C LEU A 48 -28.04 -24.74 -0.85
N SER A 49 -28.51 -23.63 -0.28
CA SER A 49 -28.20 -23.25 1.10
C SER A 49 -28.70 -24.28 2.12
N GLU A 50 -29.93 -24.81 1.92
CA GLU A 50 -30.50 -25.86 2.78
C GLU A 50 -29.62 -27.12 2.81
N ILE A 51 -29.04 -27.52 1.66
CA ILE A 51 -28.08 -28.62 1.60
C ILE A 51 -26.84 -28.32 2.46
N LEU A 52 -26.30 -27.10 2.39
CA LEU A 52 -25.12 -26.72 3.19
C LEU A 52 -25.42 -26.71 4.69
N GLU A 53 -26.56 -26.14 5.09
CA GLU A 53 -27.01 -26.08 6.48
C GLU A 53 -27.22 -27.48 7.07
N HIS A 54 -27.87 -28.37 6.33
CA HIS A 54 -28.07 -29.77 6.74
C HIS A 54 -26.74 -30.51 6.97
N ASN A 55 -25.68 -30.08 6.29
CA ASN A 55 -24.33 -30.60 6.43
C ASN A 55 -23.42 -29.73 7.32
N LYS A 56 -23.98 -28.81 8.12
CA LYS A 56 -23.27 -27.93 9.06
C LYS A 56 -22.13 -27.15 8.40
N GLN A 57 -22.29 -26.77 7.13
CA GLN A 57 -21.32 -25.94 6.39
C GLN A 57 -21.77 -24.48 6.37
N ASP A 58 -20.82 -23.56 6.28
CA ASP A 58 -21.13 -22.13 6.13
C ASP A 58 -21.60 -21.83 4.70
N ILE A 59 -22.54 -20.90 4.56
CA ILE A 59 -23.10 -20.50 3.26
C ILE A 59 -22.24 -19.36 2.68
N PRO A 60 -21.52 -19.59 1.57
CA PRO A 60 -20.76 -18.52 0.92
C PRO A 60 -21.68 -17.55 0.17
N GLU A 61 -21.17 -16.35 -0.11
CA GLU A 61 -21.88 -15.38 -0.94
C GLU A 61 -21.83 -15.75 -2.43
N GLY A 62 -22.97 -15.61 -3.11
CA GLY A 62 -23.11 -15.87 -4.53
C GLY A 62 -23.51 -17.31 -4.89
N LYS A 63 -24.39 -17.45 -5.88
CA LYS A 63 -24.97 -18.76 -6.27
C LYS A 63 -23.89 -19.76 -6.74
N ASP A 64 -22.89 -19.30 -7.48
CA ASP A 64 -21.82 -20.17 -7.99
C ASP A 64 -20.93 -20.72 -6.88
N ALA A 65 -20.57 -19.89 -5.89
CA ALA A 65 -19.77 -20.31 -4.74
C ALA A 65 -20.52 -21.36 -3.90
N ILE A 66 -21.82 -21.17 -3.68
CA ILE A 66 -22.69 -22.15 -3.00
C ILE A 66 -22.70 -23.45 -3.80
N MET A 67 -22.93 -23.37 -5.12
CA MET A 67 -22.95 -24.55 -6.00
C MET A 67 -21.63 -25.33 -5.94
N ASN A 68 -20.49 -24.64 -6.02
CA ASN A 68 -19.17 -25.27 -5.95
C ASN A 68 -18.94 -25.97 -4.61
N LEU A 69 -19.36 -25.35 -3.50
CA LEU A 69 -19.23 -25.95 -2.17
C LEU A 69 -20.13 -27.17 -2.02
N VAL A 70 -21.39 -27.10 -2.48
CA VAL A 70 -22.31 -28.24 -2.51
C VAL A 70 -21.72 -29.41 -3.32
N CYS A 71 -21.16 -29.13 -4.50
CA CYS A 71 -20.48 -30.14 -5.31
C CYS A 71 -19.29 -30.75 -4.57
N ASP A 72 -18.49 -29.92 -3.88
CA ASP A 72 -17.32 -30.36 -3.11
C ASP A 72 -17.70 -31.33 -1.99
N ILE A 73 -18.69 -30.94 -1.17
CA ILE A 73 -19.11 -31.76 -0.02
C ILE A 73 -19.78 -33.07 -0.45
N ILE A 74 -20.50 -33.08 -1.56
CA ILE A 74 -21.14 -34.30 -2.07
C ILE A 74 -20.09 -35.24 -2.69
N THR A 75 -19.11 -34.68 -3.42
CA THR A 75 -18.07 -35.46 -4.11
C THR A 75 -17.05 -36.04 -3.14
N PHE A 76 -16.54 -35.22 -2.21
CA PHE A 76 -15.43 -35.58 -1.32
C PHE A 76 -15.85 -35.84 0.12
N GLY A 77 -17.06 -35.43 0.52
CA GLY A 77 -17.55 -35.47 1.89
C GLY A 77 -17.51 -34.09 2.55
N ALA A 78 -18.48 -33.86 3.44
CA ALA A 78 -18.61 -32.63 4.20
C ALA A 78 -17.46 -32.50 5.21
N LEU A 79 -16.90 -31.29 5.33
CA LEU A 79 -15.74 -31.02 6.16
C LEU A 79 -16.16 -30.84 7.62
N LYS A 80 -15.41 -31.45 8.54
CA LYS A 80 -15.52 -31.10 9.96
C LYS A 80 -14.98 -29.68 10.17
N ARG A 81 -15.41 -29.06 11.26
CA ARG A 81 -14.92 -27.75 11.67
C ARG A 81 -13.42 -27.80 11.99
N CYS A 82 -12.75 -26.68 11.74
CA CYS A 82 -11.32 -26.49 12.03
C CYS A 82 -11.02 -26.83 13.49
N LYS A 83 -9.90 -27.53 13.72
CA LYS A 83 -9.50 -27.96 15.07
C LYS A 83 -9.10 -26.79 15.97
N GLU A 84 -8.61 -25.70 15.39
CA GLU A 84 -8.12 -24.53 16.13
C GLU A 84 -9.24 -23.53 16.47
N CYS A 85 -9.97 -23.04 15.46
CA CYS A 85 -10.94 -21.97 15.65
C CYS A 85 -12.41 -22.41 15.45
N LYS A 86 -12.66 -23.69 15.19
CA LYS A 86 -13.99 -24.23 14.81
C LYS A 86 -14.61 -23.58 13.56
N GLY A 87 -13.84 -22.83 12.79
CA GLY A 87 -14.25 -22.25 11.52
C GLY A 87 -14.43 -23.28 10.40
N GLN A 88 -14.98 -22.81 9.28
CA GLN A 88 -15.08 -23.61 8.05
C GLN A 88 -13.72 -23.76 7.36
N LEU A 89 -13.50 -24.91 6.75
CA LEU A 89 -12.35 -25.17 5.88
C LEU A 89 -12.81 -25.09 4.42
N ILE A 90 -12.05 -24.43 3.56
CA ILE A 90 -12.36 -24.29 2.14
C ILE A 90 -11.12 -24.64 1.33
N PHE A 91 -11.30 -25.43 0.26
CA PHE A 91 -10.22 -25.77 -0.65
C PHE A 91 -9.73 -24.54 -1.41
N LYS A 92 -8.44 -24.23 -1.33
CA LYS A 92 -7.77 -23.15 -2.07
C LYS A 92 -6.37 -23.59 -2.49
N ASP A 93 -6.02 -23.35 -3.75
CA ASP A 93 -4.72 -23.62 -4.39
C ASP A 93 -4.22 -25.06 -4.17
N ASN A 94 -3.57 -25.30 -3.02
CA ASN A 94 -2.85 -26.52 -2.69
C ASN A 94 -3.23 -27.08 -1.30
N GLY A 95 -4.42 -26.77 -0.79
CA GLY A 95 -4.88 -27.30 0.51
C GLY A 95 -6.21 -26.72 0.98
N TYR A 96 -6.70 -27.18 2.13
CA TYR A 96 -7.89 -26.63 2.78
C TYR A 96 -7.47 -25.55 3.77
N LYS A 97 -7.78 -24.30 3.44
CA LYS A 97 -7.49 -23.14 4.30
C LYS A 97 -8.70 -22.85 5.17
N CYS A 98 -8.47 -22.59 6.45
CA CYS A 98 -9.54 -22.16 7.34
C CYS A 98 -9.99 -20.74 6.98
N THR A 99 -11.30 -20.50 7.05
CA THR A 99 -11.91 -19.17 6.89
C THR A 99 -12.44 -18.61 8.21
N GLY A 100 -12.23 -19.32 9.31
CA GLY A 100 -12.57 -18.85 10.65
C GLY A 100 -11.59 -17.80 11.17
N SER A 101 -11.95 -17.24 12.32
CA SER A 101 -11.12 -16.29 13.05
C SER A 101 -10.81 -16.87 14.43
N ILE A 102 -9.57 -16.67 14.90
CA ILE A 102 -9.15 -17.10 16.24
C ILE A 102 -9.67 -16.09 17.28
N SER A 103 -9.71 -14.81 16.90
CA SER A 103 -10.28 -13.71 17.69
C SER A 103 -10.97 -12.71 16.77
N GLU A 104 -11.52 -11.65 17.37
CA GLU A 104 -12.13 -10.50 16.70
C GLU A 104 -11.11 -9.71 15.83
N TRP A 105 -9.83 -9.97 16.05
CA TRP A 105 -8.70 -9.26 15.43
C TRP A 105 -7.88 -10.14 14.47
N ALA A 106 -7.84 -11.46 14.69
CA ALA A 106 -6.92 -12.36 13.99
C ALA A 106 -7.65 -13.51 13.27
N HIS A 107 -7.26 -13.78 12.01
CA HIS A 107 -7.78 -14.92 11.26
C HIS A 107 -7.03 -16.19 11.62
N CYS A 108 -7.70 -17.33 11.46
CA CYS A 108 -7.07 -18.63 11.56
C CYS A 108 -6.23 -18.92 10.31
N GLU A 109 -4.96 -19.24 10.52
CA GLU A 109 -4.02 -19.59 9.45
C GLU A 109 -3.92 -21.10 9.20
N ASN A 110 -4.72 -21.91 9.90
CA ASN A 110 -4.66 -23.36 9.75
C ASN A 110 -4.91 -23.77 8.30
N VAL A 111 -3.97 -24.57 7.78
CA VAL A 111 -4.05 -25.20 6.46
C VAL A 111 -3.92 -26.71 6.63
N GLU A 112 -5.00 -27.42 6.32
CA GLU A 112 -5.04 -28.88 6.36
C GLU A 112 -5.02 -29.45 4.94
N ARG A 113 -4.17 -30.45 4.68
CA ARG A 113 -4.17 -31.14 3.38
C ARG A 113 -5.27 -32.18 3.30
N GLU A 114 -5.40 -32.94 4.38
CA GLU A 114 -6.39 -34.00 4.54
C GLU A 114 -7.27 -33.70 5.76
N PRO A 115 -8.19 -32.73 5.65
CA PRO A 115 -9.10 -32.42 6.73
C PRO A 115 -10.04 -33.59 7.00
N SER A 116 -10.46 -33.73 8.26
CA SER A 116 -11.41 -34.76 8.66
C SER A 116 -12.79 -34.50 8.03
N ARG A 117 -13.38 -35.54 7.45
CA ARG A 117 -14.66 -35.46 6.73
C ARG A 117 -15.73 -36.35 7.35
N PHE A 118 -16.98 -36.10 6.98
CA PHE A 118 -18.09 -37.01 7.20
C PHE A 118 -18.96 -37.09 5.94
N LYS A 119 -19.77 -38.15 5.84
CA LYS A 119 -20.62 -38.38 4.68
C LYS A 119 -21.68 -37.29 4.59
N ALA A 120 -21.72 -36.57 3.47
CA ALA A 120 -22.74 -35.57 3.23
C ALA A 120 -24.13 -36.23 3.08
N LYS A 121 -25.17 -35.49 3.44
CA LYS A 121 -26.57 -35.89 3.33
C LYS A 121 -27.34 -34.83 2.55
N ILE A 122 -28.11 -35.25 1.56
CA ILE A 122 -29.02 -34.37 0.83
C ILE A 122 -30.40 -34.51 1.52
N PRO A 123 -31.06 -33.41 1.88
CA PRO A 123 -32.41 -33.42 2.43
C PRO A 123 -33.40 -34.25 1.58
N GLU A 124 -34.23 -35.09 2.20
CA GLU A 124 -35.09 -36.05 1.51
C GLU A 124 -36.14 -35.40 0.59
N ASN A 125 -36.63 -34.21 0.99
CA ASN A 125 -37.48 -33.34 0.18
C ASN A 125 -36.84 -33.03 -1.18
N LEU A 126 -35.55 -32.66 -1.18
CA LEU A 126 -34.82 -32.33 -2.41
C LEU A 126 -34.49 -33.56 -3.25
N VAL A 127 -34.21 -34.69 -2.60
CA VAL A 127 -33.96 -35.96 -3.30
C VAL A 127 -35.19 -36.38 -4.11
N LYS A 128 -36.38 -36.35 -3.50
CA LYS A 128 -37.64 -36.72 -4.15
C LYS A 128 -38.04 -35.72 -5.23
N LYS A 129 -37.88 -34.41 -4.97
CA LYS A 129 -38.29 -33.33 -5.88
C LYS A 129 -37.45 -33.30 -7.17
N TYR A 130 -36.15 -33.57 -7.07
CA TYR A 130 -35.22 -33.44 -8.20
C TYR A 130 -34.66 -34.78 -8.70
N GLY A 131 -35.11 -35.91 -8.17
CA GLY A 131 -34.67 -37.24 -8.61
C GLY A 131 -33.18 -37.51 -8.32
N LEU A 132 -32.65 -36.97 -7.22
CA LEU A 132 -31.22 -37.06 -6.86
C LEU A 132 -30.82 -38.40 -6.22
N GLU A 133 -31.66 -39.43 -6.29
CA GLU A 133 -31.43 -40.76 -5.69
C GLU A 133 -30.13 -41.43 -6.18
N LYS A 134 -29.71 -41.08 -7.41
CA LYS A 134 -28.47 -41.57 -8.03
C LYS A 134 -27.22 -40.91 -7.44
N VAL A 135 -27.36 -39.75 -6.80
CA VAL A 135 -26.26 -39.04 -6.15
C VAL A 135 -26.02 -39.67 -4.80
N LYS A 136 -25.01 -40.54 -4.73
CA LYS A 136 -24.56 -41.15 -3.46
C LYS A 136 -23.31 -40.44 -2.97
N PRO A 137 -23.41 -39.58 -1.93
CA PRO A 137 -22.25 -38.91 -1.37
C PRO A 137 -21.21 -39.91 -0.90
N LYS A 138 -19.94 -39.65 -1.22
CA LYS A 138 -18.80 -40.47 -0.80
C LYS A 138 -17.84 -39.63 0.02
N VAL A 139 -17.07 -40.31 0.87
CA VAL A 139 -15.95 -39.71 1.57
C VAL A 139 -14.69 -40.16 0.87
N GLU A 140 -14.03 -39.25 0.16
CA GLU A 140 -12.75 -39.49 -0.50
C GLU A 140 -11.82 -38.28 -0.31
N ALA A 141 -10.53 -38.52 -0.11
CA ALA A 141 -9.55 -37.44 0.00
C ALA A 141 -9.34 -36.81 -1.38
N ARG A 142 -9.31 -35.47 -1.45
CA ARG A 142 -9.00 -34.76 -2.68
C ARG A 142 -7.52 -34.92 -3.01
N VAL A 143 -7.23 -35.38 -4.22
CA VAL A 143 -5.87 -35.47 -4.75
C VAL A 143 -5.54 -34.15 -5.45
N PHE A 144 -4.40 -33.56 -5.12
CA PHE A 144 -3.87 -32.37 -5.76
C PHE A 144 -2.34 -32.40 -5.70
N LYS A 145 -1.69 -31.75 -6.67
CA LYS A 145 -0.22 -31.71 -6.72
C LYS A 145 0.29 -30.66 -5.74
N TYR A 146 1.06 -31.09 -4.76
CA TYR A 146 1.74 -30.20 -3.82
C TYR A 146 3.15 -29.91 -4.33
N TYR A 147 3.39 -28.66 -4.71
CA TYR A 147 4.75 -28.17 -4.93
C TYR A 147 5.28 -27.67 -3.61
N ALA A 148 6.20 -28.41 -2.99
CA ALA A 148 6.91 -27.92 -1.82
C ALA A 148 7.64 -26.63 -2.20
N VAL A 149 7.38 -25.55 -1.46
CA VAL A 149 8.15 -24.32 -1.59
C VAL A 149 9.60 -24.69 -1.24
N SER A 150 10.53 -24.45 -2.17
CA SER A 150 11.92 -24.81 -1.94
C SER A 150 12.44 -24.12 -0.67
N ALA A 151 13.35 -24.77 0.06
CA ALA A 151 13.89 -24.23 1.31
C ALA A 151 14.45 -22.81 1.15
N ALA A 152 15.00 -22.48 -0.03
CA ALA A 152 15.48 -21.15 -0.38
C ALA A 152 14.36 -20.09 -0.44
N VAL A 153 13.19 -20.44 -0.99
CA VAL A 153 12.03 -19.53 -1.04
C VAL A 153 11.40 -19.41 0.35
N ALA A 154 11.31 -20.50 1.12
CA ALA A 154 10.83 -20.47 2.50
C ALA A 154 11.70 -19.57 3.39
N GLN A 155 13.03 -19.64 3.27
CA GLN A 155 13.97 -18.75 3.97
C GLN A 155 13.83 -17.28 3.58
N SER A 156 13.39 -16.98 2.35
CA SER A 156 13.13 -15.60 1.91
C SER A 156 11.82 -15.02 2.47
N MET A 157 10.87 -15.88 2.88
CA MET A 157 9.56 -15.50 3.40
C MET A 157 9.55 -15.31 4.94
N VAL A 158 10.52 -15.89 5.66
CA VAL A 158 10.69 -15.66 7.10
C VAL A 158 11.40 -14.31 7.30
N LYS A 159 10.63 -13.27 7.67
CA LYS A 159 11.23 -12.08 8.29
C LYS A 159 11.89 -12.54 9.59
N LYS A 160 13.21 -12.37 9.71
CA LYS A 160 13.90 -12.54 10.98
C LYS A 160 13.35 -11.50 11.95
N GLU A 161 12.56 -11.94 12.91
CA GLU A 161 12.27 -11.18 14.12
C GLU A 161 13.54 -11.14 14.95
N ASN A 162 14.46 -10.24 14.59
CA ASN A 162 15.46 -9.75 15.52
C ASN A 162 15.42 -8.23 15.41
N GLY A 163 14.95 -7.60 16.49
CA GLY A 163 14.83 -6.17 16.63
C GLY A 163 16.17 -5.47 16.38
N ASN A 164 16.26 -4.88 15.19
CA ASN A 164 17.00 -3.67 14.93
C ASN A 164 16.31 -3.04 13.71
N ASP A 165 15.42 -2.10 14.00
CA ASP A 165 14.78 -1.24 13.01
C ASP A 165 15.87 -0.50 12.22
N VAL A 166 16.19 -1.03 11.04
CA VAL A 166 16.81 -0.25 9.99
C VAL A 166 15.80 -0.22 8.86
N ALA A 167 15.29 0.98 8.62
CA ALA A 167 14.29 1.32 7.63
C ALA A 167 14.45 0.55 6.31
N ASP A 168 13.31 0.17 5.74
CA ASP A 168 13.13 -0.60 4.50
C ASP A 168 13.95 0.01 3.34
N GLY A 169 15.19 -0.43 3.20
CA GLY A 169 16.15 0.02 2.19
C GLY A 169 16.51 -1.12 1.22
N PRO A 170 16.70 -0.83 -0.09
CA PRO A 170 16.99 -1.87 -1.07
C PRO A 170 18.33 -2.58 -0.80
N LYS A 171 18.30 -3.91 -0.86
CA LYS A 171 19.38 -4.90 -0.56
C LYS A 171 20.64 -4.86 -1.45
N VAL A 172 21.02 -3.71 -2.01
CA VAL A 172 22.32 -3.52 -2.68
C VAL A 172 22.85 -2.12 -2.34
N VAL A 173 23.71 -2.04 -1.31
CA VAL A 173 24.51 -0.84 -1.07
C VAL A 173 25.59 -0.80 -2.16
N ARG A 174 25.42 0.06 -3.17
CA ARG A 174 26.49 0.33 -4.14
C ARG A 174 27.48 1.29 -3.49
N GLU A 175 28.77 0.95 -3.48
CA GLU A 175 29.83 1.86 -3.05
C GLU A 175 29.76 3.14 -3.91
N LYS A 176 29.69 4.30 -3.25
CA LYS A 176 29.62 5.59 -3.93
C LYS A 176 31.02 5.94 -4.43
N GLY A 177 31.19 6.08 -5.75
CA GLY A 177 32.46 6.50 -6.35
C GLY A 177 32.86 7.93 -5.97
N LYS A 178 34.14 8.29 -6.12
CA LYS A 178 34.71 9.60 -5.72
C LYS A 178 34.02 10.83 -6.34
N LEU A 179 33.45 10.68 -7.54
CA LEU A 179 32.73 11.71 -8.28
C LEU A 179 31.21 11.51 -8.23
N TYR A 180 30.68 10.77 -7.24
CA TYR A 180 29.26 10.52 -7.11
C TYR A 180 28.45 11.82 -7.03
N ASN A 181 27.42 11.94 -7.89
CA ASN A 181 26.60 13.14 -8.08
C ASN A 181 27.36 14.41 -8.53
N MET A 182 28.58 14.28 -9.05
CA MET A 182 29.31 15.42 -9.61
C MET A 182 29.12 15.50 -11.14
N GLU A 183 28.70 16.66 -11.62
CA GLU A 183 28.48 16.96 -13.03
C GLU A 183 29.48 17.98 -13.54
N PHE A 184 30.15 17.67 -14.66
CA PHE A 184 31.13 18.52 -15.32
C PHE A 184 30.62 18.98 -16.67
N PHE A 185 31.04 20.16 -17.14
CA PHE A 185 30.66 20.68 -18.45
C PHE A 185 31.90 20.90 -19.33
N LEU A 186 31.77 20.74 -20.64
CA LEU A 186 32.90 20.83 -21.58
C LEU A 186 32.71 22.03 -22.50
N ILE A 187 33.73 22.90 -22.58
CA ILE A 187 33.75 24.06 -23.46
C ILE A 187 35.06 24.04 -24.28
N GLY A 188 34.95 24.29 -25.59
CA GLY A 188 36.11 24.38 -26.49
C GLY A 188 36.49 23.06 -27.19
N LYS A 189 37.58 23.10 -27.96
CA LYS A 189 38.16 21.93 -28.64
C LYS A 189 39.22 21.30 -27.73
N LEU A 190 38.84 20.21 -27.06
CA LEU A 190 39.72 19.43 -26.18
C LEU A 190 40.56 18.41 -26.96
N LYS A 191 41.62 17.90 -26.35
CA LYS A 191 42.53 16.91 -26.99
C LYS A 191 41.84 15.55 -27.10
N ARG A 192 41.12 15.12 -26.06
CA ARG A 192 40.28 13.90 -26.07
C ARG A 192 38.90 14.17 -26.67
N SER A 193 38.31 13.12 -27.24
CA SER A 193 36.92 13.19 -27.71
C SER A 193 35.96 13.30 -26.52
N LYS A 194 34.76 13.82 -26.79
CA LYS A 194 33.70 13.96 -25.76
C LYS A 194 33.34 12.61 -25.12
N ASP A 195 33.42 11.52 -25.89
CA ASP A 195 33.09 10.18 -25.43
C ASP A 195 34.19 9.58 -24.56
N ASP A 196 35.46 9.87 -24.86
CA ASP A 196 36.58 9.44 -24.02
C ASP A 196 36.56 10.12 -22.65
N ILE A 197 36.22 11.42 -22.62
CA ILE A 197 36.08 12.18 -21.36
C ILE A 197 34.95 11.62 -20.50
N ARG A 198 33.82 11.26 -21.12
CA ARG A 198 32.72 10.57 -20.41
C ARG A 198 33.13 9.20 -19.89
N ALA A 199 33.90 8.45 -20.68
CA ALA A 199 34.40 7.14 -20.29
C ALA A 199 35.38 7.22 -19.12
N ALA A 200 36.19 8.28 -19.03
CA ALA A 200 37.11 8.51 -17.91
C ALA A 200 36.40 8.89 -16.60
N LEU A 201 35.32 9.68 -16.66
CA LEU A 201 34.57 10.11 -15.47
C LEU A 201 33.63 9.04 -14.89
N ARG A 202 33.13 8.14 -15.75
CA ARG A 202 32.09 7.15 -15.40
C ARG A 202 32.51 6.14 -14.31
N PRO A 203 33.72 5.56 -14.29
CA PRO A 203 34.17 4.65 -13.24
C PRO A 203 34.15 5.27 -11.84
N PHE A 204 34.37 6.58 -11.75
CA PHE A 204 34.37 7.31 -10.49
C PHE A 204 32.98 7.88 -10.12
N GLY A 205 31.96 7.72 -10.98
CA GLY A 205 30.59 8.16 -10.72
C GLY A 205 30.24 9.56 -11.24
N GLY A 206 31.17 10.23 -11.92
CA GLY A 206 31.00 11.57 -12.49
C GLY A 206 30.27 11.55 -13.82
N ARG A 207 29.64 12.67 -14.18
CA ARG A 207 28.87 12.82 -15.43
C ARG A 207 29.25 14.09 -16.17
N VAL A 208 29.02 14.08 -17.49
CA VAL A 208 29.16 15.28 -18.32
C VAL A 208 27.78 15.81 -18.67
N GLY A 209 27.52 17.05 -18.28
CA GLY A 209 26.25 17.72 -18.50
C GLY A 209 25.97 18.08 -19.95
N SER A 210 24.68 18.13 -20.29
CA SER A 210 24.21 18.62 -21.59
C SER A 210 24.05 20.13 -21.63
N ARG A 211 23.89 20.77 -20.46
CA ARG A 211 23.75 22.22 -20.26
C ARG A 211 24.59 22.65 -19.05
N LEU A 212 25.06 23.89 -19.06
CA LEU A 212 25.72 24.50 -17.91
C LEU A 212 24.63 25.03 -16.95
N HIS A 213 24.82 24.86 -15.65
CA HIS A 213 23.91 25.37 -14.61
C HIS A 213 24.68 25.68 -13.31
N GLU A 214 24.03 26.36 -12.36
CA GLU A 214 24.62 26.79 -11.08
C GLU A 214 25.29 25.65 -10.27
N ASN A 215 24.72 24.43 -10.32
CA ASN A 215 25.25 23.25 -9.63
C ASN A 215 26.33 22.47 -10.40
N THR A 216 26.79 22.93 -11.56
CA THR A 216 27.87 22.25 -12.29
C THR A 216 29.17 22.35 -11.48
N MET A 217 29.82 21.21 -11.22
CA MET A 217 30.98 21.11 -10.33
C MET A 217 32.16 21.95 -10.85
N ALA A 218 32.57 21.71 -12.09
CA ALA A 218 33.60 22.47 -12.79
C ALA A 218 33.43 22.35 -14.31
N VAL A 219 34.00 23.31 -15.04
CA VAL A 219 34.07 23.28 -16.51
C VAL A 219 35.45 22.77 -16.94
N ILE A 220 35.53 21.76 -17.80
CA ILE A 220 36.80 21.31 -18.39
C ILE A 220 37.01 22.06 -19.71
N SER A 221 38.08 22.86 -19.77
CA SER A 221 38.40 23.69 -20.93
C SER A 221 39.91 23.98 -21.03
N THR A 222 40.29 24.89 -21.93
CA THR A 222 41.68 25.30 -22.17
C THR A 222 41.85 26.80 -21.96
N GLU A 223 43.05 27.27 -21.59
CA GLU A 223 43.35 28.70 -21.38
C GLU A 223 42.92 29.59 -22.54
N LYS A 224 43.14 29.15 -23.79
CA LYS A 224 42.72 29.86 -25.00
C LYS A 224 41.21 30.12 -25.09
N GLU A 225 40.40 29.26 -24.50
CA GLU A 225 38.94 29.39 -24.51
C GLU A 225 38.45 30.27 -23.36
N VAL A 226 39.23 30.34 -22.26
CA VAL A 226 39.02 31.30 -21.16
C VAL A 226 39.29 32.72 -21.65
N GLU A 227 40.41 32.94 -22.35
CA GLU A 227 40.75 34.25 -22.94
C GLU A 227 39.72 34.72 -24.00
N ARG A 228 39.13 33.77 -24.73
CA ARG A 228 38.16 34.05 -25.79
C ARG A 228 36.79 34.51 -25.25
N MET A 229 36.48 34.22 -23.99
CA MET A 229 35.21 34.58 -23.33
C MET A 229 33.98 34.31 -24.19
N SER A 230 33.75 33.05 -24.57
CA SER A 230 32.53 32.68 -25.28
C SER A 230 31.29 32.86 -24.37
N SER A 231 30.10 33.02 -24.94
CA SER A 231 28.85 33.23 -24.17
C SER A 231 28.62 32.19 -23.06
N LYS A 232 29.07 30.93 -23.25
CA LYS A 232 29.01 29.89 -22.19
C LYS A 232 30.09 30.05 -21.12
N MET A 233 31.22 30.67 -21.44
CA MET A 233 32.26 31.03 -20.48
C MET A 233 31.84 32.22 -19.62
N GLU A 234 31.12 33.19 -20.20
CA GLU A 234 30.47 34.27 -19.44
C GLU A 234 29.42 33.73 -18.46
N GLU A 235 28.61 32.75 -18.88
CA GLU A 235 27.68 32.04 -17.98
C GLU A 235 28.41 31.33 -16.84
N ALA A 236 29.53 30.66 -17.12
CA ALA A 236 30.37 30.02 -16.10
C ALA A 236 30.95 31.05 -15.10
N MET A 237 31.39 32.21 -15.60
CA MET A 237 31.87 33.33 -14.79
C MET A 237 30.76 33.89 -13.89
N ASN A 238 29.57 34.10 -14.44
CA ASN A 238 28.42 34.62 -13.68
C ASN A 238 28.01 33.68 -12.53
N TRP A 239 28.06 32.37 -12.76
CA TRP A 239 27.81 31.35 -11.72
C TRP A 239 29.04 31.02 -10.87
N LYS A 240 30.15 31.74 -11.07
CA LYS A 240 31.44 31.58 -10.37
C LYS A 240 31.98 30.15 -10.44
N ILE A 241 31.73 29.43 -11.54
CA ILE A 241 32.16 28.04 -11.74
C ILE A 241 33.60 28.03 -12.24
N GLN A 242 34.45 27.28 -11.55
CA GLN A 242 35.86 27.14 -11.91
C GLN A 242 36.03 26.37 -13.21
N VAL A 243 37.03 26.78 -13.98
CA VAL A 243 37.47 26.13 -15.20
C VAL A 243 38.76 25.38 -14.91
N ILE A 244 38.80 24.09 -15.23
CA ILE A 244 39.94 23.21 -14.99
C ILE A 244 40.49 22.64 -16.32
N PRO A 245 41.80 22.34 -16.38
CA PRO A 245 42.41 21.73 -17.56
C PRO A 245 42.06 20.24 -17.68
N GLU A 246 42.21 19.71 -18.89
CA GLU A 246 41.95 18.30 -19.23
C GLU A 246 42.85 17.30 -18.47
N THR A 247 44.00 17.76 -17.93
CA THR A 247 44.91 16.96 -17.09
C THR A 247 44.22 16.41 -15.84
N PHE A 248 43.12 17.01 -15.40
CA PHE A 248 42.27 16.48 -14.33
C PHE A 248 41.89 15.02 -14.53
N LEU A 249 41.61 14.61 -15.78
CA LEU A 249 41.11 13.28 -16.10
C LEU A 249 42.12 12.16 -15.82
N ASP A 250 43.41 12.49 -15.80
CA ASP A 250 44.49 11.53 -15.55
C ASP A 250 44.78 11.37 -14.05
N GLU A 251 44.36 12.34 -13.25
CA GLU A 251 44.70 12.45 -11.82
C GLU A 251 43.50 12.17 -10.87
N ILE A 252 42.32 11.83 -11.43
CA ILE A 252 41.09 11.53 -10.66
C ILE A 252 41.30 10.43 -9.61
N ALA A 253 42.15 9.44 -9.93
CA ALA A 253 42.36 8.29 -9.05
C ALA A 253 43.08 8.67 -7.74
N THR A 254 43.97 9.65 -7.76
CA THR A 254 44.91 9.95 -6.68
C THR A 254 44.61 11.24 -5.92
N ILE A 255 43.88 12.19 -6.51
CA ILE A 255 43.71 13.54 -5.94
C ILE A 255 42.34 13.74 -5.27
N ASP A 256 42.28 14.63 -4.28
CA ASP A 256 41.03 15.20 -3.76
C ASP A 256 40.45 16.21 -4.77
N VAL A 257 39.22 15.93 -5.23
CA VAL A 257 38.57 16.64 -6.32
C VAL A 257 38.35 18.12 -5.98
N PHE A 258 38.02 18.44 -4.72
CA PHE A 258 37.78 19.83 -4.30
C PHE A 258 39.09 20.60 -4.26
N GLN A 259 40.14 19.99 -3.71
CA GLN A 259 41.48 20.60 -3.65
C GLN A 259 42.04 20.82 -5.05
N TYR A 260 41.87 19.86 -5.98
CA TYR A 260 42.32 20.00 -7.35
C TYR A 260 41.64 21.16 -8.08
N ILE A 261 40.31 21.30 -7.94
CA ILE A 261 39.55 22.38 -8.60
C ILE A 261 40.01 23.75 -8.09
N MET A 262 40.38 23.86 -6.81
CA MET A 262 40.86 25.12 -6.23
C MET A 262 42.30 25.45 -6.64
N SER A 263 43.18 24.45 -6.73
CA SER A 263 44.61 24.67 -7.02
C SER A 263 44.96 24.77 -8.50
N ASN A 264 44.19 24.12 -9.38
CA ASN A 264 44.45 24.03 -10.82
C ASN A 264 43.38 24.73 -11.67
N SER A 265 42.71 25.74 -11.11
CA SER A 265 41.78 26.59 -11.85
C SER A 265 42.54 27.45 -12.85
N ILE A 266 42.12 27.42 -14.13
CA ILE A 266 42.69 28.25 -15.21
C ILE A 266 41.92 29.56 -15.42
N CYS A 267 41.09 29.96 -14.45
CA CYS A 267 40.33 31.20 -14.48
C CYS A 267 40.43 31.98 -13.16
N ASP A 268 40.28 33.31 -13.25
CA ASP A 268 40.41 34.25 -12.11
C ASP A 268 39.12 34.39 -11.27
N TRP A 269 38.09 33.60 -11.58
CA TRP A 269 36.82 33.54 -10.84
C TRP A 269 36.60 32.15 -10.23
N GLY A 270 35.80 32.08 -9.17
CA GLY A 270 35.48 30.82 -8.51
C GLY A 270 34.68 31.00 -7.22
N ALA A 271 33.99 29.94 -6.79
CA ALA A 271 33.34 29.82 -5.48
C ALA A 271 33.57 28.40 -4.95
N ASP A 272 33.53 28.18 -3.63
CA ASP A 272 33.84 26.88 -3.02
C ASP A 272 33.05 25.72 -3.66
N PRO A 273 33.70 24.77 -4.38
CA PRO A 273 33.01 23.69 -5.08
C PRO A 273 32.28 22.72 -4.11
N ALA A 274 32.63 22.71 -2.81
CA ALA A 274 31.93 21.92 -1.80
C ALA A 274 30.46 22.35 -1.60
N THR A 275 30.14 23.60 -1.93
CA THR A 275 28.76 24.11 -1.89
C THR A 275 27.87 23.50 -2.99
N ARG A 276 28.46 23.09 -4.13
CA ARG A 276 27.75 22.49 -5.27
C ARG A 276 27.53 20.98 -5.11
N ALA A 277 28.42 20.28 -4.40
CA ALA A 277 28.30 18.84 -4.15
C ALA A 277 27.08 18.45 -3.29
N LYS A 278 26.52 19.38 -2.51
CA LYS A 278 25.38 19.14 -1.62
C LYS A 278 24.02 19.33 -2.31
N ALA A 279 24.00 19.93 -3.50
CA ALA A 279 22.77 20.22 -4.23
C ALA A 279 22.36 19.04 -5.12
N GLU A 280 21.88 17.96 -4.49
CA GLU A 280 20.77 17.10 -4.94
C GLU A 280 20.72 15.83 -4.06
N GLU A 281 20.00 15.90 -2.94
CA GLU A 281 19.14 14.77 -2.52
C GLU A 281 17.85 14.84 -3.34
N THR A 282 17.95 14.67 -4.67
CA THR A 282 16.76 14.33 -5.45
C THR A 282 16.30 12.97 -4.97
N LYS A 283 15.25 13.00 -4.13
CA LYS A 283 14.37 11.91 -3.71
C LYS A 283 14.71 10.62 -4.44
N SER A 284 15.33 9.70 -3.72
CA SER A 284 15.45 8.31 -4.15
C SER A 284 14.14 7.88 -4.83
N LYS A 285 14.24 7.37 -6.07
CA LYS A 285 13.14 6.74 -6.84
C LYS A 285 12.68 5.42 -6.21
N SER A 286 12.64 5.37 -4.89
CA SER A 286 12.15 4.31 -4.04
C SER A 286 11.17 4.89 -3.03
N LYS A 287 10.35 5.84 -3.45
CA LYS A 287 9.02 6.01 -2.85
C LYS A 287 8.12 4.97 -3.48
N SER A 288 7.37 4.25 -2.66
CA SER A 288 6.40 3.28 -3.18
C SER A 288 5.49 3.96 -4.20
N ILE A 289 4.98 3.24 -5.20
CA ILE A 289 4.02 3.77 -6.19
C ILE A 289 2.80 4.44 -5.50
N TYR A 290 2.60 4.14 -4.21
CA TYR A 290 1.51 4.58 -3.35
C TYR A 290 1.84 5.79 -2.45
N GLU A 291 3.07 6.31 -2.47
CA GLU A 291 3.58 7.45 -1.69
C GLU A 291 3.71 8.74 -2.51
N LYS A 292 2.91 8.90 -3.57
CA LYS A 292 2.87 10.18 -4.30
C LYS A 292 2.28 11.26 -3.39
N SER A 293 3.17 12.02 -2.76
CA SER A 293 2.93 13.29 -2.03
C SER A 293 1.53 13.40 -1.40
N VAL A 294 1.39 12.87 -0.19
CA VAL A 294 0.32 13.30 0.73
C VAL A 294 0.36 14.84 0.80
N PRO A 295 -0.76 15.56 0.61
CA PRO A 295 -0.78 17.01 0.70
C PRO A 295 -0.23 17.48 2.04
N LYS A 296 0.62 18.51 1.97
CA LYS A 296 1.23 19.16 3.14
C LYS A 296 0.10 19.82 3.93
N SER A 297 -0.25 19.25 5.09
CA SER A 297 -1.19 19.77 6.10
C SER A 297 -2.48 20.41 5.53
N MET A 298 -3.57 19.66 5.44
CA MET A 298 -4.90 20.25 5.26
C MET A 298 -5.37 20.90 6.57
N THR A 299 -5.77 22.17 6.49
CA THR A 299 -6.35 22.92 7.61
C THR A 299 -7.79 22.46 7.80
N VAL A 300 -8.02 21.63 8.81
CA VAL A 300 -9.35 21.14 9.17
C VAL A 300 -10.08 22.23 9.97
N ARG A 301 -11.24 22.69 9.50
CA ARG A 301 -12.06 23.70 10.20
C ARG A 301 -13.01 23.00 11.17
N LEU A 302 -12.94 23.39 12.44
CA LEU A 302 -13.84 22.87 13.47
C LEU A 302 -15.12 23.72 13.51
N LYS A 303 -16.29 23.10 13.35
CA LYS A 303 -17.62 23.69 13.56
C LYS A 303 -18.39 22.82 14.56
N ASN A 304 -18.90 23.41 15.63
CA ASN A 304 -19.71 22.73 16.65
C ASN A 304 -19.03 21.52 17.34
N GLY A 305 -17.69 21.53 17.50
CA GLY A 305 -16.94 20.42 18.15
C GLY A 305 -16.69 19.21 17.25
N SER A 306 -16.88 19.35 15.94
CA SER A 306 -16.48 18.37 14.94
C SER A 306 -16.00 19.08 13.68
N ALA A 307 -15.32 18.36 12.80
CA ALA A 307 -14.85 18.93 11.55
C ALA A 307 -15.43 18.22 10.34
N VAL A 308 -15.81 19.01 9.34
CA VAL A 308 -16.21 18.50 8.03
C VAL A 308 -14.96 18.05 7.28
N ASP A 309 -14.99 16.85 6.70
CA ASP A 309 -13.87 16.35 5.91
C ASP A 309 -13.71 17.20 4.64
N PRO A 310 -12.52 17.77 4.36
CA PRO A 310 -12.30 18.63 3.20
C PRO A 310 -12.57 17.94 1.85
N ASP A 311 -12.43 16.61 1.78
CA ASP A 311 -12.71 15.85 0.55
C ASP A 311 -14.21 15.87 0.20
N SER A 312 -15.10 16.29 1.12
CA SER A 312 -16.51 16.54 0.82
C SER A 312 -16.73 17.79 -0.07
N GLY A 313 -15.81 18.76 -0.02
CA GLY A 313 -15.99 20.08 -0.64
C GLY A 313 -17.09 20.94 -0.01
N LEU A 314 -17.57 20.59 1.20
CA LEU A 314 -18.66 21.28 1.90
C LEU A 314 -18.23 21.96 3.21
N ASP A 315 -16.94 22.03 3.51
CA ASP A 315 -16.41 22.53 4.78
C ASP A 315 -16.77 24.01 5.06
N ASP A 316 -16.97 24.81 4.02
CA ASP A 316 -17.41 26.20 4.14
C ASP A 316 -18.93 26.35 4.30
N VAL A 317 -19.76 25.40 3.82
CA VAL A 317 -21.23 25.57 3.68
C VAL A 317 -22.08 24.62 4.53
N ALA A 318 -21.44 23.65 5.19
CA ALA A 318 -22.09 22.66 6.03
C ALA A 318 -21.34 22.47 7.37
N HIS A 319 -21.99 21.76 8.27
CA HIS A 319 -21.42 21.25 9.52
C HIS A 319 -21.82 19.78 9.73
N VAL A 320 -21.12 19.08 10.62
CA VAL A 320 -21.50 17.71 11.01
C VAL A 320 -22.80 17.77 11.81
N TYR A 321 -23.80 17.01 11.39
CA TYR A 321 -25.09 16.93 12.07
C TYR A 321 -24.90 16.43 13.52
N LYS A 322 -25.58 17.08 14.45
CA LYS A 322 -25.49 16.79 15.88
C LYS A 322 -26.88 16.56 16.45
N GLU A 323 -27.05 15.44 17.15
CA GLU A 323 -28.29 15.12 17.87
C GLU A 323 -27.98 14.96 19.35
N GLY A 324 -28.45 15.91 20.16
CA GLY A 324 -28.09 15.99 21.58
C GLY A 324 -26.58 16.18 21.77
N LYS A 325 -25.92 15.20 22.40
CA LYS A 325 -24.46 15.17 22.60
C LYS A 325 -23.71 14.38 21.53
N THR A 326 -24.41 13.74 20.60
CA THR A 326 -23.82 12.81 19.64
C THR A 326 -23.62 13.50 18.30
N HIS A 327 -22.37 13.59 17.86
CA HIS A 327 -22.03 13.98 16.50
C HIS A 327 -22.15 12.77 15.57
N TRP A 328 -22.82 12.97 14.44
CA TRP A 328 -23.02 11.93 13.42
C TRP A 328 -21.80 11.84 12.49
N THR A 329 -20.70 11.41 13.10
CA THR A 329 -19.41 11.20 12.44
C THR A 329 -18.68 10.04 13.11
N CYS A 330 -17.98 9.23 12.32
CA CYS A 330 -17.08 8.20 12.85
C CYS A 330 -15.90 7.97 11.91
N VAL A 331 -14.77 7.58 12.50
CA VAL A 331 -13.59 7.13 11.76
C VAL A 331 -13.32 5.71 12.17
N LEU A 332 -13.29 4.82 11.18
CA LEU A 332 -13.17 3.40 11.37
C LEU A 332 -11.82 2.92 10.82
N SER A 333 -11.21 1.94 11.49
CA SER A 333 -9.98 1.28 11.04
C SER A 333 -10.15 -0.23 10.92
N LYS A 334 -9.51 -0.81 9.92
CA LYS A 334 -9.43 -2.26 9.74
C LYS A 334 -8.01 -2.64 9.37
N THR A 335 -7.36 -3.36 10.27
CA THR A 335 -5.99 -3.86 10.08
C THR A 335 -6.02 -5.38 10.00
N ASP A 336 -5.39 -5.91 8.96
CA ASP A 336 -5.16 -7.33 8.76
C ASP A 336 -3.67 -7.49 8.41
N VAL A 337 -2.89 -7.83 9.44
CA VAL A 337 -1.43 -7.96 9.33
C VAL A 337 -1.04 -9.06 8.35
N GLN A 338 -1.81 -10.15 8.33
CA GLN A 338 -1.56 -11.33 7.51
C GLN A 338 -1.74 -11.01 6.01
N LYS A 339 -2.78 -10.24 5.68
CA LYS A 339 -3.02 -9.76 4.30
C LYS A 339 -2.29 -8.45 4.00
N GLN A 340 -1.50 -7.91 4.94
CA GLN A 340 -0.85 -6.59 4.87
C GLN A 340 -1.82 -5.45 4.48
N LYS A 341 -3.07 -5.55 4.93
CA LYS A 341 -4.10 -4.55 4.68
C LYS A 341 -4.24 -3.66 5.90
N ASN A 342 -4.17 -2.36 5.65
CA ASN A 342 -4.44 -1.36 6.67
C ASN A 342 -5.34 -0.29 6.06
N SER A 343 -6.62 -0.34 6.38
CA SER A 343 -7.67 0.43 5.73
C SER A 343 -8.38 1.35 6.71
N TYR A 344 -8.79 2.52 6.24
CA TYR A 344 -9.68 3.41 6.97
C TYR A 344 -11.02 3.54 6.25
N TYR A 345 -12.04 3.92 7.01
CA TYR A 345 -13.33 4.33 6.50
C TYR A 345 -13.86 5.48 7.36
N LYS A 346 -14.08 6.65 6.78
CA LYS A 346 -14.71 7.81 7.42
C LYS A 346 -16.15 7.91 6.94
N LEU A 347 -17.04 8.24 7.87
CA LEU A 347 -18.46 8.43 7.59
C LEU A 347 -18.94 9.67 8.33
N GLN A 348 -19.60 10.59 7.63
CA GLN A 348 -20.15 11.82 8.18
C GLN A 348 -21.55 12.08 7.65
N LEU A 349 -22.47 12.46 8.53
CA LEU A 349 -23.73 13.10 8.18
C LEU A 349 -23.53 14.61 8.28
N LEU A 350 -23.71 15.32 7.17
CA LEU A 350 -23.52 16.76 7.06
C LEU A 350 -24.88 17.44 6.89
N GLU A 351 -25.10 18.54 7.60
CA GLU A 351 -26.26 19.42 7.47
C GLU A 351 -25.78 20.78 6.96
N ALA A 352 -26.53 21.37 6.03
CA ALA A 352 -26.21 22.68 5.50
C ALA A 352 -26.43 23.77 6.55
N ASP A 353 -25.60 24.80 6.52
CA ASP A 353 -25.68 25.89 7.50
C ASP A 353 -26.96 26.74 7.34
N ASN A 354 -27.47 26.87 6.11
CA ASN A 354 -28.50 27.86 5.76
C ASN A 354 -29.78 27.27 5.15
N ASN A 355 -29.86 25.98 4.86
CA ASN A 355 -31.05 25.36 4.27
C ASN A 355 -31.27 23.93 4.79
N ARG A 356 -32.49 23.40 4.58
CA ARG A 356 -32.83 22.01 4.96
C ARG A 356 -32.31 21.05 3.90
N GLN A 357 -31.00 20.84 3.93
CA GLN A 357 -30.28 19.98 3.00
C GLN A 357 -29.25 19.18 3.78
N TYR A 358 -29.20 17.87 3.50
CA TYR A 358 -28.31 16.94 4.19
C TYR A 358 -27.46 16.19 3.18
N TRP A 359 -26.31 15.71 3.65
CA TRP A 359 -25.45 14.82 2.88
C TRP A 359 -24.87 13.72 3.75
N VAL A 360 -24.66 12.55 3.15
CA VAL A 360 -23.84 11.49 3.73
C VAL A 360 -22.54 11.45 2.96
N PHE A 361 -21.45 11.77 3.65
CA PHE A 361 -20.09 11.71 3.12
C PHE A 361 -19.38 10.44 3.59
N ARG A 362 -18.73 9.76 2.65
CA ARG A 362 -17.94 8.55 2.87
C ARG A 362 -16.56 8.74 2.27
N ALA A 363 -15.51 8.38 2.98
CA ALA A 363 -14.17 8.29 2.43
C ALA A 363 -13.48 7.00 2.90
N TRP A 364 -12.81 6.30 2.01
CA TRP A 364 -12.14 5.04 2.34
C TRP A 364 -10.84 4.90 1.59
N GLY A 365 -9.89 4.19 2.18
CA GLY A 365 -8.60 4.03 1.56
C GLY A 365 -7.61 3.24 2.40
N ARG A 366 -6.37 3.19 1.92
CA ARG A 366 -5.24 2.63 2.68
C ARG A 366 -4.59 3.74 3.51
N ILE A 367 -4.48 3.50 4.81
CA ILE A 367 -3.92 4.46 5.77
C ILE A 367 -2.47 4.80 5.38
N GLY A 368 -2.14 6.09 5.41
CA GLY A 368 -0.80 6.60 5.11
C GLY A 368 -0.46 6.67 3.61
N THR A 369 -1.42 6.46 2.71
CA THR A 369 -1.22 6.52 1.25
C THR A 369 -2.28 7.37 0.57
N THR A 370 -2.05 7.72 -0.69
CA THR A 370 -3.08 8.38 -1.53
C THR A 370 -4.04 7.39 -2.19
N ILE A 371 -3.99 6.11 -1.81
CA ILE A 371 -4.93 5.11 -2.32
C ILE A 371 -6.22 5.24 -1.54
N GLY A 372 -7.28 5.63 -2.22
CA GLY A 372 -8.61 5.73 -1.64
C GLY A 372 -9.57 6.38 -2.62
N ASP A 373 -10.81 6.49 -2.19
CA ASP A 373 -11.85 7.22 -2.88
C ASP A 373 -12.85 7.77 -1.87
N HIS A 374 -13.73 8.66 -2.32
CA HIS A 374 -14.80 9.21 -1.50
C HIS A 374 -16.10 9.31 -2.28
N LYS A 375 -17.20 9.39 -1.56
CA LYS A 375 -18.54 9.54 -2.13
C LYS A 375 -19.37 10.46 -1.25
N LEU A 376 -19.93 11.48 -1.88
CA LEU A 376 -20.90 12.38 -1.29
C LEU A 376 -22.29 12.05 -1.87
N SER A 377 -23.26 11.79 -0.99
CA SER A 377 -24.64 11.50 -1.36
C SER A 377 -25.57 12.57 -0.77
N ASN A 378 -26.48 13.11 -1.57
CA ASN A 378 -27.35 14.24 -1.23
C ASN A 378 -28.75 13.78 -0.84
N TYR A 379 -29.32 14.35 0.23
CA TYR A 379 -30.64 14.01 0.75
C TYR A 379 -31.41 15.28 1.17
N ARG A 380 -32.68 15.38 0.78
CA ARG A 380 -33.58 16.47 1.22
C ARG A 380 -34.26 16.18 2.56
N ASP A 381 -34.26 14.91 2.95
CA ASP A 381 -34.92 14.39 4.13
C ASP A 381 -33.88 13.87 5.11
N LEU A 382 -34.00 14.27 6.38
CA LEU A 382 -33.04 13.91 7.42
C LEU A 382 -33.11 12.42 7.74
N ASP A 383 -34.32 11.86 7.83
CA ASP A 383 -34.52 10.48 8.23
C ASP A 383 -33.89 9.53 7.20
N ARG A 384 -34.07 9.78 5.91
CA ARG A 384 -33.37 9.04 4.85
C ARG A 384 -31.85 9.16 4.91
N ALA A 385 -31.33 10.32 5.32
CA ALA A 385 -29.89 10.53 5.44
C ALA A 385 -29.33 9.77 6.67
N LYS A 386 -30.10 9.73 7.77
CA LYS A 386 -29.79 8.90 8.94
C LYS A 386 -29.82 7.42 8.59
N GLU A 387 -30.86 6.93 7.91
CA GLU A 387 -30.96 5.54 7.46
C GLU A 387 -29.73 5.11 6.63
N GLU A 388 -29.32 5.90 5.63
CA GLU A 388 -28.08 5.59 4.88
C GLU A 388 -26.86 5.57 5.80
N PHE A 389 -26.73 6.53 6.72
CA PHE A 389 -25.60 6.56 7.65
C PHE A 389 -25.56 5.29 8.51
N GLU A 390 -26.69 4.91 9.10
CA GLU A 390 -26.81 3.74 9.99
C GLU A 390 -26.56 2.43 9.23
N ASP A 391 -27.10 2.31 8.01
CA ASP A 391 -26.86 1.16 7.13
C ASP A 391 -25.37 1.00 6.79
N GLN A 392 -24.69 2.12 6.46
CA GLN A 392 -23.26 2.08 6.19
C GLN A 392 -22.46 1.73 7.46
N TYR A 393 -22.83 2.29 8.61
CA TYR A 393 -22.15 1.97 9.87
C TYR A 393 -22.32 0.49 10.24
N LEU A 394 -23.54 -0.05 10.11
CA LEU A 394 -23.85 -1.46 10.36
C LEU A 394 -23.11 -2.38 9.39
N ASP A 395 -23.10 -2.06 8.09
CA ASP A 395 -22.36 -2.84 7.08
C ASP A 395 -20.85 -2.86 7.33
N LYS A 396 -20.26 -1.77 7.86
CA LYS A 396 -18.80 -1.71 8.12
C LYS A 396 -18.39 -2.29 9.45
N THR A 397 -19.22 -2.21 10.48
CA THR A 397 -18.85 -2.57 11.86
C THR A 397 -19.56 -3.82 12.38
N GLY A 398 -20.74 -4.15 11.84
CA GLY A 398 -21.66 -5.14 12.40
C GLY A 398 -22.41 -4.66 13.64
N ASN A 399 -22.34 -3.37 13.97
CA ASN A 399 -22.94 -2.77 15.16
C ASN A 399 -23.99 -1.73 14.77
N TYR A 400 -25.01 -1.53 15.60
CA TYR A 400 -26.01 -0.47 15.40
C TYR A 400 -25.46 0.88 15.85
N TRP A 401 -25.74 1.92 15.06
CA TRP A 401 -25.43 3.29 15.44
C TRP A 401 -26.19 3.69 16.72
N GLY A 402 -25.60 4.59 17.51
CA GLY A 402 -26.18 5.04 18.79
C GLY A 402 -26.00 4.06 19.96
N MET A 403 -25.59 2.81 19.71
CA MET A 403 -25.27 1.81 20.74
C MET A 403 -23.77 1.73 21.07
N LYS A 404 -23.07 2.88 21.10
CA LYS A 404 -21.60 2.94 21.25
C LYS A 404 -21.08 2.20 22.49
N ASN A 405 -21.79 2.28 23.62
CA ASN A 405 -21.41 1.60 24.87
C ASN A 405 -21.48 0.05 24.77
N MET A 406 -22.12 -0.47 23.73
CA MET A 406 -22.24 -1.91 23.46
C MET A 406 -21.45 -2.33 22.21
N PHE A 407 -20.55 -1.47 21.72
CA PHE A 407 -19.75 -1.77 20.55
C PHE A 407 -18.95 -3.06 20.76
N GLN A 408 -19.14 -4.04 19.89
CA GLN A 408 -18.36 -5.27 19.88
C GLN A 408 -17.58 -5.37 18.57
N LYS A 409 -16.26 -5.54 18.68
CA LYS A 409 -15.44 -5.76 17.50
C LYS A 409 -15.84 -7.09 16.84
N MET A 410 -16.29 -7.04 15.59
CA MET A 410 -16.62 -8.24 14.83
C MET A 410 -15.42 -8.68 13.97
N PRO A 411 -15.13 -10.00 13.88
CA PRO A 411 -14.11 -10.49 12.95
C PRO A 411 -14.35 -9.97 11.54
N ASN A 412 -13.28 -9.63 10.82
CA ASN A 412 -13.37 -9.05 9.47
C ASN A 412 -14.10 -7.71 9.31
N MET A 413 -14.59 -7.09 10.37
CA MET A 413 -15.23 -5.77 10.32
C MET A 413 -14.28 -4.68 10.79
N TYR A 414 -14.65 -3.43 10.52
CA TYR A 414 -13.92 -2.27 11.02
C TYR A 414 -14.14 -2.08 12.53
N TYR A 415 -13.17 -1.43 13.17
CA TYR A 415 -13.22 -0.94 14.55
C TYR A 415 -13.40 0.58 14.55
N GLU A 416 -14.29 1.11 15.39
CA GLU A 416 -14.45 2.56 15.55
C GLU A 416 -13.31 3.14 16.39
N LEU A 417 -12.68 4.21 15.90
CA LEU A 417 -11.70 4.99 16.64
C LEU A 417 -12.41 6.13 17.36
N GLU A 418 -12.17 6.26 18.65
CA GLU A 418 -12.59 7.44 19.42
C GLU A 418 -11.70 8.61 19.02
N LEU A 419 -12.29 9.61 18.36
CA LEU A 419 -11.63 10.86 18.01
C LEU A 419 -12.20 11.97 18.90
N ASP A 420 -11.36 12.48 19.79
CA ASP A 420 -11.64 13.73 20.47
C ASP A 420 -11.19 14.88 19.57
N PHE A 421 -12.15 15.66 19.07
CA PHE A 421 -11.87 16.83 18.24
C PHE A 421 -11.58 18.09 19.06
N GLY A 422 -11.62 18.00 20.40
CA GLY A 422 -11.47 19.13 21.31
C GLY A 422 -12.63 20.11 21.22
N GLU A 423 -13.17 20.54 22.36
CA GLU A 423 -14.00 21.75 22.38
C GLU A 423 -13.08 22.97 22.21
N ASP A 424 -13.47 23.85 21.29
CA ASP A 424 -12.81 25.12 20.97
C ASP A 424 -11.39 25.02 20.41
N GLY A 425 -11.33 24.95 19.08
CA GLY A 425 -10.17 25.39 18.31
C GLY A 425 -9.93 26.89 18.48
N SER A 426 -9.47 27.33 19.65
CA SER A 426 -8.72 28.58 19.73
C SER A 426 -7.51 28.37 18.83
N LYS A 427 -7.47 29.02 17.67
CA LYS A 427 -6.23 29.17 16.92
C LYS A 427 -5.25 29.83 17.88
N MET A 428 -4.37 29.05 18.51
CA MET A 428 -3.25 29.60 19.27
C MET A 428 -2.31 30.22 18.24
N SER A 429 -2.59 31.46 17.86
CA SER A 429 -1.62 32.31 17.20
C SER A 429 -0.58 32.69 18.24
N MET A 430 0.70 32.48 17.92
CA MET A 430 1.79 33.04 18.73
C MET A 430 1.94 34.55 18.55
N GLU A 431 1.21 35.13 17.59
CA GLU A 431 1.17 36.56 17.33
C GLU A 431 0.02 37.16 18.13
N SER A 432 0.39 38.01 19.09
CA SER A 432 -0.52 38.81 19.90
C SER A 432 -0.18 40.27 19.70
N ASP A 433 -1.20 41.10 19.49
CA ASP A 433 -1.06 42.56 19.44
C ASP A 433 -0.81 43.16 20.84
N ILE A 434 -0.82 42.32 21.88
CA ILE A 434 -0.57 42.71 23.26
C ILE A 434 0.93 42.59 23.55
N PRO A 435 1.62 43.66 23.96
CA PRO A 435 3.04 43.61 24.31
C PRO A 435 3.25 42.71 25.53
N SER A 436 4.07 41.67 25.35
CA SER A 436 4.40 40.73 26.42
C SER A 436 5.29 41.37 27.48
N LYS A 437 4.97 41.12 28.75
CA LYS A 437 5.75 41.57 29.92
C LYS A 437 6.90 40.61 30.27
N LEU A 438 7.04 39.49 29.58
CA LEU A 438 8.09 38.51 29.82
C LEU A 438 9.42 38.95 29.20
N ALA A 439 10.54 38.53 29.77
CA ALA A 439 11.85 38.76 29.16
C ALA A 439 11.99 38.02 27.82
N ALA A 440 12.70 38.61 26.86
CA ALA A 440 12.87 38.06 25.51
C ALA A 440 13.38 36.60 25.49
N PRO A 441 14.32 36.15 26.36
CA PRO A 441 14.75 34.75 26.40
C PRO A 441 13.62 33.79 26.78
N VAL A 442 12.72 34.19 27.69
CA VAL A 442 11.58 33.37 28.12
C VAL A 442 10.54 33.30 27.02
N GLN A 443 10.28 34.40 26.32
CA GLN A 443 9.40 34.41 25.15
C GLN A 443 9.92 33.47 24.05
N ASN A 444 11.22 33.50 23.77
CA ASN A 444 11.83 32.63 22.76
C ASN A 444 11.77 31.15 23.16
N LEU A 445 11.98 30.84 24.45
CA LEU A 445 11.82 29.48 24.98
C LEU A 445 10.38 28.99 24.79
N ILE A 446 9.38 29.81 25.13
CA ILE A 446 7.96 29.48 24.97
C ILE A 446 7.64 29.27 23.47
N LYS A 447 8.10 30.16 22.58
CA LYS A 447 7.90 30.01 21.13
C LYS A 447 8.52 28.72 20.60
N MET A 448 9.69 28.33 21.10
CA MET A 448 10.36 27.09 20.71
C MET A 448 9.60 25.84 21.18
N ILE A 449 9.17 25.79 22.45
CA ILE A 449 8.52 24.60 23.01
C ILE A 449 7.05 24.44 22.57
N PHE A 450 6.38 25.52 22.14
CA PHE A 450 5.00 25.47 21.66
C PHE A 450 4.88 25.56 20.13
N ASP A 451 5.99 25.43 19.39
CA ASP A 451 5.96 25.44 17.92
C ASP A 451 5.27 24.17 17.39
N ILE A 452 3.97 24.29 17.13
CA ILE A 452 3.14 23.21 16.57
C ILE A 452 3.70 22.73 15.22
N ASN A 453 4.36 23.60 14.44
CA ASN A 453 4.93 23.21 13.15
C ASN A 453 6.20 22.36 13.33
N ALA A 454 6.98 22.65 14.38
CA ALA A 454 8.13 21.81 14.75
C ALA A 454 7.66 20.44 15.29
N MET A 455 6.56 20.39 16.04
CA MET A 455 6.00 19.12 16.57
C MET A 455 5.34 18.23 15.51
N LYS A 456 4.86 18.81 14.40
CA LYS A 456 4.21 18.08 13.29
C LYS A 456 5.20 17.47 12.28
N LYS A 457 6.50 17.78 12.39
CA LYS A 457 7.57 17.17 11.59
C LYS A 457 7.95 15.81 12.16
#